data_AF-A0A8I0GY43-F1
#
_entry.id   AF-A0A8I0GY43-F1
#
_cell.length_a   1.000
_cell.length_b   1.000
_cell.length_c   1.000
_cell.angle_alpha   90.00
_cell.angle_beta   90.00
_cell.angle_gamma   90.00
#
_symmetry.space_group_name_H-M   'P 1'
#
loop_
_entity.id
_entity.type
_entity.pdbx_description
1 polymer ?
#
loop_
_entity_poly.entity_id
_entity_poly.type
_entity_poly.pdbx_seq_one_letter_code
_entity_poly.pdbx_strand_id
1 'polypeptide(L)'
;VVSRAATAGENEAVRWESDGSGTFTSELTTRASRGTDVILHLRDEDKNFLDPWTLRETITKYSDHISTPVYLLEEKPAEEGKTPEKDWVQ
;
A
#
# COMPACT_ATOMS: atom_id res chain seq x y z
N VAL A 1 -1.41 -2.96 9.18
CA VAL A 1 -2.22 -1.75 8.89
C VAL A 1 -1.80 -0.65 9.84
N VAL A 2 -1.55 0.57 9.35
CA VAL A 2 -1.26 1.74 10.19
C VAL A 2 -2.23 2.85 9.81
N SER A 3 -3.04 3.31 10.75
CA SER A 3 -4.08 4.32 10.48
C SER A 3 -4.06 5.47 11.48
N ARG A 4 -4.30 6.69 10.99
CA ARG A 4 -4.53 7.87 11.81
C ARG A 4 -5.81 8.58 11.38
N ALA A 5 -6.75 8.70 12.30
CA ALA A 5 -7.98 9.47 12.10
C ALA A 5 -7.67 10.97 11.92
N ALA A 6 -8.52 11.68 11.17
CA ALA A 6 -8.30 13.10 10.87
C ALA A 6 -8.27 14.00 12.12
N THR A 7 -8.95 13.59 13.19
CA THR A 7 -9.04 14.31 14.47
C THR A 7 -7.99 13.87 15.50
N ALA A 8 -7.23 12.81 15.22
CA ALA A 8 -6.25 12.25 16.14
C ALA A 8 -4.87 12.90 15.98
N GLY A 9 -4.15 13.07 17.08
CA GLY A 9 -2.76 13.53 17.08
C GLY A 9 -1.82 12.51 16.41
N GLU A 10 -0.61 12.95 16.05
CA GLU A 10 0.36 12.07 15.36
C GLU A 10 0.72 10.83 16.17
N ASN A 11 0.77 10.94 17.51
CA ASN A 11 1.08 9.86 18.44
C ASN A 11 -0.14 9.00 18.83
N GLU A 12 -1.30 9.28 18.25
CA GLU A 12 -2.56 8.56 18.50
C GLU A 12 -2.96 7.70 17.30
N ALA A 13 -2.01 7.38 16.41
CA ALA A 13 -2.25 6.43 15.34
C ALA A 13 -2.36 5.01 15.91
N VAL A 14 -3.04 4.13 15.17
CA VAL A 14 -3.21 2.72 15.55
C VAL A 14 -2.49 1.85 14.54
N ARG A 15 -1.65 0.93 15.05
CA ARG A 15 -1.09 -0.18 14.28
C ARG A 15 -1.90 -1.43 14.59
N TRP A 16 -2.48 -2.00 13.54
CA TRP A 16 -3.23 -3.25 13.58
C TRP A 16 -2.49 -4.30 12.75
N GLU A 17 -2.29 -5.49 13.29
CA GLU A 17 -1.64 -6.61 12.61
C GLU A 17 -2.39 -7.92 12.81
N SER A 18 -2.47 -8.73 11.75
CA SER A 18 -3.06 -10.06 11.79
C SER A 18 -2.40 -10.94 10.74
N ASP A 19 -2.31 -12.23 11.04
CA ASP A 19 -1.90 -13.29 10.12
C ASP A 19 -3.10 -13.96 9.39
N GLY A 20 -4.33 -13.48 9.66
CA GLY A 20 -5.54 -14.04 9.08
C GLY A 20 -6.08 -15.30 9.78
N SER A 21 -5.50 -15.70 10.93
CA SER A 21 -5.95 -16.87 11.73
C SER A 21 -7.16 -16.60 12.62
N GLY A 22 -7.78 -15.43 12.51
CA GLY A 22 -8.93 -15.00 13.32
C GLY A 22 -8.56 -14.19 14.57
N THR A 23 -7.28 -13.94 14.81
CA THR A 23 -6.80 -13.03 15.87
C THR A 23 -6.00 -11.87 15.28
N PHE A 24 -5.84 -10.81 16.06
CA PHE A 24 -5.08 -9.62 15.67
C PHE A 24 -4.50 -8.91 16.90
N THR A 25 -3.48 -8.09 16.68
CA THR A 25 -2.93 -7.15 17.66
C THR A 25 -3.33 -5.72 17.29
N SER A 26 -3.44 -4.86 18.31
CA SER A 26 -3.73 -3.44 18.13
C SER A 26 -2.94 -2.63 19.16
N GLU A 27 -2.11 -1.71 18.69
CA GLU A 27 -1.27 -0.86 19.54
C GLU A 27 -1.28 0.59 19.07
N LEU A 28 -1.00 1.52 19.99
CA LEU A 28 -0.75 2.91 19.64
C LEU A 28 0.60 3.03 18.93
N THR A 29 0.66 3.90 17.94
CA THR A 29 1.86 4.19 17.18
C THR A 29 1.89 5.66 16.75
N THR A 30 2.97 6.06 16.08
CA THR A 30 3.12 7.42 15.57
C THR A 30 3.02 7.44 14.05
N ARG A 31 2.20 8.34 13.51
CA ARG A 31 2.06 8.59 12.07
C ARG A 31 1.82 10.07 11.82
N ALA A 32 2.74 10.72 11.09
CA ALA A 32 2.61 12.14 10.76
C ALA A 32 1.44 12.41 9.79
N SER A 33 1.29 11.59 8.74
CA SER A 33 0.20 11.74 7.76
C SER A 33 -1.14 11.22 8.29
N ARG A 34 -2.25 11.81 7.85
CA ARG A 34 -3.59 11.24 8.06
C ARG A 34 -3.84 10.11 7.06
N GLY A 35 -4.79 9.23 7.36
CA GLY A 35 -5.22 8.16 6.45
C GLY A 35 -4.78 6.78 6.93
N THR A 36 -4.72 5.83 6.01
CA THR A 36 -4.51 4.41 6.32
C THR A 36 -3.55 3.76 5.32
N ASP A 37 -2.55 3.07 5.85
CA ASP A 37 -1.62 2.26 5.05
C ASP A 37 -1.91 0.79 5.35
N VAL A 38 -2.15 0.01 4.31
CA VAL A 38 -2.38 -1.43 4.39
C VAL A 38 -1.19 -2.12 3.75
N ILE A 39 -0.46 -2.90 4.54
CA ILE A 39 0.72 -3.65 4.11
C ILE A 39 0.33 -5.12 4.11
N LEU A 40 0.44 -5.77 2.94
CA LEU A 40 0.15 -7.18 2.76
C LEU A 40 1.46 -7.94 2.53
N HIS A 41 1.69 -8.98 3.33
CA HIS A 41 2.78 -9.92 3.12
C HIS A 41 2.25 -11.11 2.33
N LEU A 42 2.58 -11.14 1.05
CA LEU A 42 2.04 -12.13 0.12
C LEU A 42 2.70 -13.50 0.33
N ARG A 43 1.90 -14.55 0.15
CA ARG A 43 2.38 -15.92 0.06
C ARG A 43 3.15 -16.12 -1.23
N ASP A 44 3.92 -17.21 -1.30
CA ASP A 44 4.71 -17.53 -2.49
C ASP A 44 3.85 -17.72 -3.74
N GLU A 45 2.64 -18.27 -3.59
CA GLU A 45 1.67 -18.49 -4.67
C GLU A 45 1.06 -17.20 -5.24
N ASP A 46 1.07 -16.11 -4.46
CA ASP A 46 0.45 -14.82 -4.81
C ASP A 46 1.49 -13.74 -5.18
N LYS A 47 2.76 -14.12 -5.36
CA LYS A 47 3.84 -13.17 -5.70
C LYS A 47 3.65 -12.48 -7.05
N ASN A 48 2.76 -12.99 -7.91
CA ASN A 48 2.37 -12.31 -9.14
C ASN A 48 1.76 -10.92 -8.90
N PHE A 49 1.16 -10.66 -7.73
CA PHE A 49 0.69 -9.31 -7.39
C PHE A 49 1.80 -8.32 -7.01
N LEU A 50 3.08 -8.75 -7.03
CA LEU A 50 4.22 -7.83 -6.97
C LEU A 50 4.65 -7.35 -8.36
N ASP A 51 4.13 -7.96 -9.43
CA ASP A 51 4.40 -7.56 -10.80
C ASP A 51 3.54 -6.34 -11.18
N PRO A 52 4.15 -5.23 -11.67
CA PRO A 52 3.42 -4.01 -12.02
C PRO A 52 2.33 -4.21 -13.07
N TRP A 53 2.54 -5.10 -14.04
CA TRP A 53 1.56 -5.37 -15.09
C TRP A 53 0.31 -6.04 -14.51
N THR A 54 0.50 -7.07 -13.69
CA THR A 54 -0.58 -7.79 -13.00
C THR A 54 -1.38 -6.85 -12.08
N LEU A 55 -0.69 -5.97 -11.34
CA LEU A 55 -1.35 -4.96 -10.50
C LEU A 55 -2.19 -3.98 -11.34
N ARG A 56 -1.64 -3.46 -12.44
CA ARG A 56 -2.32 -2.52 -13.33
C ARG A 56 -3.58 -3.13 -13.96
N GLU A 57 -3.51 -4.38 -14.42
CA GLU A 57 -4.68 -5.10 -14.94
C GLU A 57 -5.75 -5.26 -13.85
N THR A 58 -5.34 -5.62 -12.63
CA THR A 58 -6.26 -5.78 -11.50
C THR A 58 -6.95 -4.47 -11.13
N ILE A 59 -6.20 -3.36 -11.05
CA ILE A 59 -6.75 -2.03 -10.77
C ILE A 59 -7.74 -1.61 -11.86
N THR A 60 -7.35 -1.74 -13.14
CA THR A 60 -8.23 -1.38 -14.27
C THR A 60 -9.50 -2.23 -14.28
N LYS A 61 -9.38 -3.54 -14.03
CA LYS A 61 -10.53 -4.44 -14.10
C LYS A 61 -11.59 -4.16 -13.03
N TYR A 62 -11.19 -3.76 -11.83
CA TYR A 62 -12.10 -3.67 -10.68
C TYR A 62 -12.30 -2.26 -10.13
N SER A 63 -11.40 -1.32 -10.42
CA SER A 63 -11.37 0.01 -9.79
C SER A 63 -11.44 1.18 -10.77
N ASP A 64 -11.55 0.95 -12.09
CA ASP A 64 -11.57 2.01 -13.10
C ASP A 64 -12.78 2.99 -12.97
N HIS A 65 -13.82 2.58 -12.26
CA HIS A 65 -15.05 3.37 -12.08
C HIS A 65 -15.19 4.01 -10.70
N ILE A 66 -14.12 4.05 -9.89
CA ILE A 66 -14.16 4.76 -8.60
C ILE A 66 -13.98 6.27 -8.83
N SER A 67 -14.63 7.09 -7.99
CA SER A 67 -14.59 8.56 -8.13
C SER A 67 -13.29 9.22 -7.66
N THR A 68 -12.36 8.45 -7.10
CA THR A 68 -11.10 8.94 -6.52
C THR A 68 -9.94 8.42 -7.36
N PRO A 69 -8.95 9.26 -7.72
CA PRO A 69 -7.81 8.81 -8.50
C PRO A 69 -7.00 7.75 -7.74
N VAL A 70 -6.67 6.66 -8.42
CA VAL A 70 -5.74 5.62 -7.94
C VAL A 70 -4.38 5.87 -8.58
N TYR A 71 -3.31 5.77 -7.79
CA TYR A 71 -1.95 5.88 -8.30
C TYR A 71 -1.19 4.59 -7.98
N LEU A 72 -0.42 4.12 -8.95
CA LEU A 72 0.48 2.98 -8.88
C LEU A 72 1.93 3.47 -8.91
N LEU A 73 2.75 3.00 -7.98
CA LEU A 73 4.19 3.29 -7.97
C LEU A 73 4.89 2.35 -8.97
N GLU A 74 5.45 2.91 -10.04
CA GLU A 74 6.18 2.16 -11.07
C GLU A 74 7.68 2.46 -11.02
N GLU A 75 8.49 1.44 -11.29
CA GLU A 75 9.95 1.59 -11.42
C GLU A 75 10.29 1.79 -12.90
N LYS A 76 10.93 2.92 -13.23
CA LYS A 76 11.45 3.15 -14.58
C LYS A 76 12.71 2.31 -14.80
N PRO A 77 12.94 1.81 -16.04
CA PRO A 77 14.19 1.15 -16.39
C PRO A 77 15.37 2.06 -16.06
N ALA A 78 16.30 1.57 -15.26
CA ALA A 78 17.49 2.33 -14.90
C ALA A 78 18.41 2.49 -16.13
N GLU A 79 18.95 3.68 -16.33
CA GLU A 79 20.16 3.87 -17.16
C GLU A 79 21.34 3.17 -16.49
N GLU A 80 22.28 2.63 -17.29
CA GLU A 80 23.46 1.93 -16.76
C GLU A 80 24.18 2.75 -15.67
N GLY A 81 24.23 2.21 -14.46
CA GLY A 81 24.91 2.81 -13.31
C GLY A 81 24.04 3.67 -12.37
N LYS A 82 22.73 3.80 -12.62
CA LYS A 82 21.80 4.52 -11.72
C LYS A 82 20.82 3.59 -11.03
N THR A 83 20.33 4.01 -9.86
CA THR A 83 19.21 3.35 -9.18
C THR A 83 17.93 3.61 -9.99
N PRO A 84 17.06 2.61 -10.20
CA PRO A 84 15.79 2.83 -10.87
C PRO A 84 14.96 3.88 -10.14
N GLU A 85 14.47 4.87 -10.89
CA GLU A 85 13.61 5.93 -10.38
C GLU A 85 12.20 5.37 -10.18
N LYS A 86 11.55 5.74 -9.06
CA LYS A 86 10.19 5.33 -8.75
C LYS A 86 9.25 6.51 -8.86
N ASP A 87 8.21 6.37 -9.69
CA ASP A 87 7.23 7.42 -9.94
C ASP A 87 5.81 6.92 -9.69
N TRP A 88 4.97 7.79 -9.13
CA TRP A 88 3.54 7.53 -9.01
C TRP A 88 2.86 7.84 -10.35
N VAL A 89 2.30 6.81 -10.97
CA VAL A 89 1.55 6.88 -12.22
C VAL A 89 0.07 6.65 -11.91
N GLN A 90 -0.82 7.42 -12.51
CA GLN A 90 -2.26 7.20 -12.38
C GLN A 90 -2.73 6.06 -13.29
#